data_AF-A0A852KLU2-F1
#
_entry.id   AF-A0A852KLU2-F1
#
_cell.length_a   1.000
_cell.length_b   1.000
_cell.length_c   1.000
_cell.angle_alpha   90.00
_cell.angle_beta   90.00
_cell.angle_gamma   90.00
#
_symmetry.space_group_name_H-M   'P 1'
#
loop_
_entity.id
_entity.type
_entity.pdbx_description
1 polymer ?
#
loop_
_entity_poly.entity_id
_entity_poly.type
_entity_poly.pdbx_seq_one_letter_code
_entity_poly.pdbx_strand_id
1 'polypeptide(L)'
;MAELGKKYCVYCLAEVSSLRFRCTECADIELCPDCFSAGAEIGPHRRWHGYQLVDGGRFTLWGAEAEGGWSSREEQLLLDAIEQFGFGNWEDMAAHVGASRTPQEVMEHYVSMYIHGNLGKACIPDTIPNRVTDHTCPSGGPLSPSLTTPLPPLDISVAEQQQLGYMPLRDDYEIEYDQDAETLISGLSVNYDDDDVEIELKRAHVDMYVRKLKERQRRKNIARDYNLVPAFLGKDKKDKEKAPKRKITKEEKELRLKLRPLYQFMSCKEFEDFFENMHKERILRAKIRELQRYRRNGITKMEESAEYEAARHKREKRKENKNIASSKRGKEDGKEGEFAAIENLPGFELLSDREKVLCSSLNLSPARYVTVKTIIIKDHLQKRQGIPSKSRLPSYLDKVLKKRILNFLTESGWISRDAS
;
A
#
# COMPACT_ATOMS: atom_id res chain seq x y z
N MET A 1 41.03 -3.47 7.45
CA MET A 1 42.34 -3.97 7.92
C MET A 1 42.33 -4.05 9.44
N ALA A 2 43.07 -5.00 10.03
CA ALA A 2 42.97 -5.39 11.44
C ALA A 2 42.90 -4.21 12.42
N GLU A 3 41.94 -4.27 13.37
CA GLU A 3 42.08 -3.53 14.62
C GLU A 3 43.53 -3.73 15.10
N LEU A 4 44.30 -2.65 15.20
CA LEU A 4 45.60 -2.72 15.87
C LEU A 4 45.29 -3.01 17.34
N GLY A 5 45.18 -4.30 17.66
CA GLY A 5 45.09 -4.78 19.03
C GLY A 5 46.20 -4.16 19.84
N LYS A 6 45.90 -3.87 21.12
CA LYS A 6 46.82 -3.18 22.02
C LYS A 6 48.22 -3.79 21.94
N LYS A 7 49.22 -2.94 21.71
CA LYS A 7 50.62 -3.35 21.67
C LYS A 7 51.29 -2.94 22.96
N TYR A 8 52.18 -3.80 23.45
CA TYR A 8 52.88 -3.60 24.72
C TYR A 8 54.39 -3.67 24.48
N CYS A 9 55.13 -2.82 25.19
CA CYS A 9 56.57 -2.88 25.22
C CYS A 9 57.00 -4.22 25.79
N VAL A 10 57.83 -4.97 25.05
CA VAL A 10 58.27 -6.31 25.48
C VAL A 10 59.10 -6.25 26.78
N TYR A 11 59.72 -5.10 27.07
CA TYR A 11 60.61 -4.96 28.22
C TYR A 11 59.87 -4.49 29.49
N CYS A 12 59.15 -3.37 29.44
CA CYS A 12 58.49 -2.78 30.61
C CYS A 12 56.99 -3.07 30.69
N LEU A 13 56.43 -3.77 29.69
CA LEU A 13 55.00 -4.10 29.59
C LEU A 13 54.05 -2.89 29.50
N ALA A 14 54.58 -1.68 29.32
CA ALA A 14 53.77 -0.47 29.09
C ALA A 14 53.04 -0.57 27.74
N GLU A 15 51.83 -0.02 27.65
CA GLU A 15 51.09 0.06 26.39
C GLU A 15 51.77 1.05 25.43
N VAL A 16 52.04 0.61 24.20
CA VAL A 16 52.78 1.35 23.15
C VAL A 16 52.04 1.39 21.82
N SER A 17 50.71 1.22 21.84
CA SER A 17 49.86 1.23 20.66
C SER A 17 50.03 2.49 19.81
N SER A 18 50.28 3.64 20.44
CA SER A 18 50.37 4.94 19.78
C SER A 18 51.73 5.29 19.18
N LEU A 19 52.83 4.83 19.78
CA LEU A 19 54.19 5.10 19.32
C LEU A 19 55.12 4.04 19.86
N ARG A 20 55.81 3.33 18.96
CA ARG A 20 56.73 2.25 19.32
C ARG A 20 57.84 2.08 18.30
N PHE A 21 58.93 1.47 18.74
CA PHE A 21 60.02 1.03 17.89
C PHE A 21 59.90 -0.48 17.67
N ARG A 22 59.64 -0.88 16.43
CA ARG A 22 59.61 -2.27 16.00
C ARG A 22 60.99 -2.68 15.53
N CYS A 23 61.55 -3.75 16.08
CA CYS A 23 62.79 -4.32 15.54
C CYS A 23 62.53 -4.92 14.15
N THR A 24 63.41 -4.67 13.19
CA THR A 24 63.30 -5.23 11.82
C THR A 24 63.91 -6.62 11.67
N GLU A 25 64.65 -7.07 12.69
CA GLU A 25 65.38 -8.34 12.67
C GLU A 25 64.73 -9.39 13.59
N CYS A 26 64.11 -8.96 14.69
CA CYS A 26 63.46 -9.86 15.64
C CYS A 26 61.94 -9.84 15.46
N ALA A 27 61.33 -11.02 15.41
CA ALA A 27 59.88 -11.14 15.44
C ALA A 27 59.31 -10.64 16.77
N ASP A 28 58.21 -9.88 16.69
CA ASP A 28 57.39 -9.41 17.81
C ASP A 28 58.13 -8.59 18.89
N ILE A 29 59.29 -8.00 18.56
CA ILE A 29 59.96 -7.05 19.44
C ILE A 29 59.47 -5.64 19.16
N GLU A 30 58.65 -5.14 20.10
CA GLU A 30 58.13 -3.78 20.13
C GLU A 30 58.64 -3.11 21.42
N LEU A 31 59.31 -1.96 21.29
CA LEU A 31 59.86 -1.20 22.42
C LEU A 31 59.18 0.16 22.55
N CYS A 32 58.94 0.60 23.79
CA CYS A 32 58.60 2.00 24.05
C CYS A 32 59.81 2.92 23.80
N PRO A 33 59.61 4.23 23.58
CA PRO A 33 60.71 5.17 23.39
C PRO A 33 61.74 5.16 24.53
N ASP A 34 61.30 4.97 25.77
CA ASP A 34 62.18 4.94 26.94
C ASP A 34 63.07 3.68 26.95
N CYS A 35 62.50 2.50 26.68
CA CYS A 35 63.26 1.25 26.62
C CYS A 35 64.19 1.21 25.41
N PHE A 36 63.76 1.76 24.27
CA PHE A 36 64.60 1.91 23.09
C PHE A 36 65.80 2.82 23.38
N SER A 37 65.57 4.00 23.96
CA SER A 37 66.65 4.96 24.29
C SER A 37 67.59 4.46 25.39
N ALA A 38 67.09 3.66 26.34
CA ALA A 38 67.90 2.97 27.34
C ALA A 38 68.72 1.80 26.77
N GLY A 39 68.52 1.41 25.51
CA GLY A 39 69.21 0.29 24.88
C GLY A 39 68.80 -1.07 25.46
N ALA A 40 67.52 -1.25 25.79
CA ALA A 40 67.01 -2.48 26.36
C ALA A 40 67.22 -3.69 25.43
N GLU A 41 67.77 -4.78 25.96
CA GLU A 41 68.01 -6.04 25.24
C GLU A 41 67.30 -7.20 25.95
N ILE A 42 66.70 -8.11 25.19
CA ILE A 42 66.01 -9.29 25.72
C ILE A 42 66.13 -10.48 24.77
N GLY A 43 66.52 -11.64 25.28
CA GLY A 43 66.71 -12.85 24.47
C GLY A 43 67.70 -12.63 23.31
N PRO A 44 67.33 -12.93 22.05
CA PRO A 44 68.19 -12.72 20.88
C PRO A 44 68.22 -11.25 20.40
N HIS A 45 67.37 -10.38 20.95
CA HIS A 45 67.34 -8.98 20.54
C HIS A 45 68.58 -8.23 21.00
N ARG A 46 69.13 -7.35 20.15
CA ARG A 46 70.25 -6.48 20.47
C ARG A 46 69.96 -5.04 20.08
N ARG A 47 70.52 -4.10 20.85
CA ARG A 47 70.31 -2.64 20.69
C ARG A 47 70.82 -2.08 19.35
N TRP A 48 71.65 -2.85 18.64
CA TRP A 48 72.24 -2.47 17.36
C TRP A 48 71.47 -3.00 16.14
N HIS A 49 70.38 -3.75 16.35
CA HIS A 49 69.52 -4.17 15.26
C HIS A 49 68.88 -2.96 14.55
N GLY A 50 68.38 -3.19 13.34
CA GLY A 50 67.51 -2.22 12.66
C GLY A 50 66.16 -2.05 13.38
N TYR A 51 65.61 -0.84 13.31
CA TYR A 51 64.29 -0.50 13.87
C TYR A 51 63.45 0.33 12.90
N GLN A 52 62.13 0.14 12.98
CA GLN A 52 61.11 0.97 12.35
C GLN A 52 60.33 1.71 13.43
N LEU A 53 60.19 3.02 13.27
CA LEU A 53 59.27 3.80 14.08
C LEU A 53 57.85 3.55 13.58
N VAL A 54 56.98 3.07 14.46
CA VAL A 54 55.57 2.84 14.15
C VAL A 54 54.72 3.84 14.95
N ASP A 55 54.11 4.77 14.22
CA ASP A 55 53.17 5.77 14.74
C ASP A 55 51.73 5.27 14.62
N GLY A 56 50.89 5.58 15.61
CA GLY A 56 49.47 5.23 15.66
C GLY A 56 48.55 6.11 14.81
N GLY A 57 49.10 6.87 13.85
CA GLY A 57 48.36 7.78 12.97
C GLY A 57 48.02 9.11 13.63
N ARG A 58 48.83 9.59 14.59
CA ARG A 58 48.60 10.86 15.31
C ARG A 58 49.10 12.09 14.55
N PHE A 59 49.90 11.91 13.51
CA PHE A 59 50.37 13.00 12.65
C PHE A 59 49.25 13.49 11.73
N THR A 60 49.36 14.73 11.25
CA THR A 60 48.41 15.31 10.29
C THR A 60 48.91 15.10 8.85
N LEU A 61 48.02 14.75 7.92
CA LEU A 61 48.39 14.54 6.51
C LEU A 61 48.53 15.86 5.73
N TRP A 62 47.74 16.86 6.10
CA TRP A 62 47.61 18.12 5.36
C TRP A 62 48.46 19.26 5.94
N GLY A 63 49.36 18.95 6.88
CA GLY A 63 50.20 19.91 7.58
C GLY A 63 49.60 20.41 8.89
N ALA A 64 50.39 21.17 9.66
CA ALA A 64 49.96 21.70 10.96
C ALA A 64 49.01 22.90 10.84
N GLU A 65 48.97 23.53 9.66
CA GLU A 65 48.14 24.71 9.36
C GLU A 65 46.80 24.35 8.68
N ALA A 66 46.61 23.08 8.29
CA ALA A 66 45.33 22.64 7.75
C ALA A 66 44.25 22.66 8.84
N GLU A 67 43.10 23.26 8.51
CA GLU A 67 42.01 23.50 9.44
C GLU A 67 41.57 22.23 10.17
N GLY A 68 41.31 22.35 11.47
CA GLY A 68 40.66 21.30 12.27
C GLY A 68 41.56 20.20 12.81
N GLY A 69 42.88 20.18 12.52
CA GLY A 69 43.82 19.28 13.20
C GLY A 69 43.54 17.78 12.99
N TRP A 70 43.08 17.41 11.80
CA TRP A 70 42.76 16.02 11.45
C TRP A 70 43.99 15.11 11.46
N SER A 71 43.92 14.07 12.28
CA SER A 71 44.96 13.06 12.37
C SER A 71 44.84 12.06 11.21
N SER A 72 45.96 11.48 10.77
CA SER A 72 45.97 10.45 9.73
C SER A 72 45.06 9.27 10.07
N ARG A 73 44.85 8.98 11.36
CA ARG A 73 43.90 7.96 11.80
C ARG A 73 42.44 8.36 11.57
N GLU A 74 42.08 9.60 11.87
CA GLU A 74 40.74 10.12 11.56
C GLU A 74 40.48 10.14 10.05
N GLU A 75 41.49 10.51 9.26
CA GLU A 75 41.42 10.52 7.79
C GLU A 75 41.16 9.11 7.23
N GLN A 76 41.86 8.10 7.76
CA GLN A 76 41.63 6.72 7.35
C GLN A 76 40.22 6.25 7.73
N LEU A 77 39.77 6.52 8.96
CA LEU A 77 38.42 6.15 9.42
C LEU A 77 37.33 6.86 8.61
N LEU A 78 37.59 8.09 8.16
CA LEU A 78 36.68 8.83 7.28
C LEU A 78 36.54 8.13 5.92
N LEU A 79 37.64 7.67 5.34
CA LEU A 79 37.63 6.93 4.07
C LEU A 79 37.00 5.53 4.20
N ASP A 80 37.20 4.85 5.32
CA ASP A 80 36.50 3.59 5.62
C ASP A 80 34.98 3.85 5.80
N ALA A 81 34.62 4.94 6.47
CA ALA A 81 33.22 5.32 6.71
C ALA A 81 32.47 5.71 5.43
N ILE A 82 33.09 6.44 4.51
CA ILE A 82 32.43 6.80 3.24
C ILE A 82 32.19 5.56 2.38
N GLU A 83 33.10 4.58 2.39
CA GLU A 83 32.92 3.30 1.70
C GLU A 83 31.79 2.48 2.34
N GLN A 84 31.69 2.48 3.67
CA GLN A 84 30.72 1.67 4.40
C GLN A 84 29.29 2.25 4.39
N PHE A 85 29.16 3.56 4.62
CA PHE A 85 27.86 4.21 4.83
C PHE A 85 27.36 5.01 3.63
N GLY A 86 28.26 5.31 2.68
CA GLY A 86 27.95 6.09 1.49
C GLY A 86 27.90 7.60 1.74
N PHE A 87 28.08 8.36 0.65
CA PHE A 87 28.07 9.83 0.68
C PHE A 87 26.72 10.38 1.11
N GLY A 88 26.72 11.30 2.08
CA GLY A 88 25.53 11.98 2.58
C GLY A 88 25.03 11.47 3.93
N ASN A 89 25.45 10.28 4.37
CA ASN A 89 25.11 9.76 5.70
C ASN A 89 26.09 10.23 6.78
N TRP A 90 26.18 11.55 6.97
CA TRP A 90 27.20 12.18 7.82
C TRP A 90 27.07 11.86 9.31
N GLU A 91 25.87 11.52 9.77
CA GLU A 91 25.60 11.10 11.16
C GLU A 91 26.35 9.80 11.49
N ASP A 92 26.14 8.74 10.70
CA ASP A 92 26.80 7.45 10.92
C ASP A 92 28.30 7.54 10.63
N MET A 93 28.70 8.34 9.64
CA MET A 93 30.12 8.57 9.35
C MET A 93 30.86 9.26 10.52
N ALA A 94 30.27 10.30 11.12
CA ALA A 94 30.88 10.97 12.26
C ALA A 94 31.00 10.03 13.47
N ALA A 95 29.97 9.22 13.73
CA ALA A 95 30.01 8.21 14.77
C ALA A 95 31.14 7.18 14.55
N HIS A 96 31.46 6.84 13.29
CA HIS A 96 32.56 5.93 12.94
C HIS A 96 33.94 6.58 13.07
N VAL A 97 34.10 7.82 12.60
CA VAL A 97 35.36 8.58 12.70
C VAL A 97 35.76 8.79 14.16
N GLY A 98 34.77 9.11 15.01
CA GLY A 98 34.92 9.18 16.46
C GLY A 98 34.18 10.36 17.09
N ALA A 99 33.96 10.27 18.40
CA ALA A 99 33.16 11.25 19.16
C ALA A 99 33.76 12.67 19.22
N SER A 100 34.97 12.88 18.73
CA SER A 100 35.63 14.19 18.64
C SER A 100 35.19 15.03 17.44
N ARG A 101 34.42 14.46 16.50
CA ARG A 101 33.99 15.15 15.27
C ARG A 101 32.48 15.16 15.16
N THR A 102 31.95 16.31 14.75
CA THR A 102 30.52 16.44 14.42
C THR A 102 30.25 16.02 12.98
N PRO A 103 29.00 15.62 12.65
CA PRO A 103 28.59 15.35 11.27
C PRO A 103 28.90 16.49 10.29
N GLN A 104 28.73 17.74 10.76
CA GLN A 104 29.01 18.93 9.96
C GLN A 104 30.51 19.06 9.65
N GLU A 105 31.38 18.92 10.66
CA GLU A 105 32.83 18.98 10.45
C GLU A 105 33.33 17.87 9.53
N VAL A 106 32.78 16.66 9.67
CA VAL A 106 33.11 15.51 8.81
C VAL A 106 32.72 15.78 7.36
N MET A 107 31.52 16.30 7.13
CA MET A 107 31.06 16.68 5.80
C MET A 107 31.95 17.77 5.20
N GLU A 108 32.16 18.87 5.93
CA GLU A 108 32.93 20.02 5.46
C GLU A 108 34.37 19.63 5.11
N HIS A 109 35.01 18.83 5.97
CA HIS A 109 36.35 18.32 5.74
C HIS A 109 36.43 17.40 4.52
N TYR A 110 35.52 16.44 4.39
CA TYR A 110 35.52 15.53 3.24
C TYR A 110 35.34 16.31 1.92
N VAL A 111 34.39 17.24 1.89
CA VAL A 111 34.09 18.05 0.72
C VAL A 111 35.25 18.99 0.37
N SER A 112 35.85 19.66 1.35
CA SER A 112 36.94 20.61 1.10
C SER A 112 38.22 19.91 0.67
N MET A 113 38.59 18.80 1.31
CA MET A 113 39.90 18.15 1.11
C MET A 113 39.88 17.09 -0.01
N TYR A 114 38.84 16.27 -0.09
CA TYR A 114 38.77 15.15 -1.02
C TYR A 114 38.01 15.49 -2.30
N ILE A 115 36.96 16.30 -2.23
CA ILE A 115 36.13 16.63 -3.42
C ILE A 115 36.63 17.90 -4.12
N HIS A 116 36.83 18.99 -3.39
CA HIS A 116 37.27 20.27 -3.96
C HIS A 116 38.78 20.51 -3.81
N GLY A 117 39.44 19.70 -3.00
CA GLY A 117 40.88 19.77 -2.78
C GLY A 117 41.68 19.20 -3.93
N ASN A 118 42.99 19.10 -3.72
CA ASN A 118 43.91 18.65 -4.77
C ASN A 118 43.65 17.22 -5.23
N LEU A 119 43.19 16.34 -4.33
CA LEU A 119 42.80 14.97 -4.67
C LEU A 119 41.61 14.95 -5.64
N GLY A 120 40.53 15.66 -5.30
CA GLY A 120 39.35 15.74 -6.15
C GLY A 120 39.68 16.32 -7.53
N LYS A 121 40.48 17.38 -7.59
CA LYS A 121 40.94 17.95 -8.86
C LYS A 121 41.78 16.99 -9.71
N ALA A 122 42.53 16.08 -9.09
CA ALA A 122 43.36 15.11 -9.79
C ALA A 122 42.58 13.84 -10.19
N CYS A 123 41.60 13.43 -9.39
CA CYS A 123 40.89 12.16 -9.53
C CYS A 123 39.52 12.29 -10.20
N ILE A 124 38.86 13.44 -10.08
CA ILE A 124 37.54 13.69 -10.68
C ILE A 124 37.76 14.36 -12.04
N PRO A 125 37.38 13.71 -13.16
CA PRO A 125 37.55 14.31 -14.48
C PRO A 125 36.66 15.54 -14.65
N ASP A 126 37.18 16.58 -15.31
CA ASP A 126 36.44 17.82 -15.63
C ASP A 126 35.12 17.54 -16.37
N THR A 127 35.09 16.44 -17.12
CA THR A 127 33.89 15.92 -17.77
C THR A 127 33.58 14.56 -17.18
N ILE A 128 32.49 14.48 -16.41
CA ILE A 128 31.98 13.21 -15.88
C ILE A 128 31.51 12.37 -17.08
N PRO A 129 32.18 11.26 -17.43
CA PRO A 129 31.66 10.36 -18.44
C PRO A 129 30.36 9.76 -17.91
N ASN A 130 29.32 9.70 -18.75
CA ASN A 130 27.97 9.30 -18.36
C ASN A 130 27.27 10.25 -17.38
N ARG A 131 27.27 11.56 -17.67
CA ARG A 131 26.42 12.51 -16.96
C ARG A 131 24.98 11.99 -16.94
N VAL A 132 24.52 11.54 -15.77
CA VAL A 132 23.14 11.09 -15.55
C VAL A 132 22.25 12.27 -15.89
N THR A 133 21.56 12.14 -17.02
CA THR A 133 20.61 13.15 -17.47
C THR A 133 19.26 12.72 -16.90
N ASP A 134 18.69 13.54 -16.03
CA ASP A 134 17.33 13.33 -15.57
C ASP A 134 16.37 13.58 -16.74
N HIS A 135 16.00 12.49 -17.43
CA HIS A 135 15.04 12.53 -18.54
C HIS A 135 13.59 12.70 -18.06
N THR A 136 13.34 12.72 -16.76
CA THR A 136 12.01 12.97 -16.21
C THR A 136 11.67 14.46 -16.13
N CYS A 137 12.67 15.35 -16.28
CA CYS A 137 12.51 16.80 -16.30
C CYS A 137 12.99 17.43 -17.62
N PRO A 138 12.30 18.44 -18.17
CA PRO A 138 12.89 19.35 -19.16
C PRO A 138 14.12 20.05 -18.56
N SER A 139 15.16 20.30 -19.37
CA SER A 139 16.38 20.99 -18.94
C SER A 139 16.08 22.32 -18.25
N GLY A 140 16.49 22.46 -16.99
CA GLY A 140 16.23 23.65 -16.15
C GLY A 140 14.92 23.61 -15.35
N GLY A 141 14.16 22.51 -15.42
CA GLY A 141 13.03 22.25 -14.54
C GLY A 141 13.46 21.82 -13.13
N PRO A 142 12.57 21.94 -12.12
CA PRO A 142 12.83 21.44 -10.78
C PRO A 142 13.07 19.93 -10.81
N LEU A 143 14.01 19.43 -10.01
CA LEU A 143 14.21 17.98 -9.80
C LEU A 143 12.87 17.38 -9.35
N SER A 144 12.38 16.35 -10.07
CA SER A 144 11.05 15.73 -9.87
C SER A 144 9.83 16.66 -10.10
N PRO A 145 9.32 16.78 -11.34
CA PRO A 145 8.20 17.68 -11.67
C PRO A 145 6.91 17.23 -11.00
N SER A 146 6.78 15.92 -10.73
CA SER A 146 5.67 15.30 -10.02
C SER A 146 5.47 15.84 -8.59
N LEU A 147 6.52 16.43 -7.99
CA LEU A 147 6.46 17.06 -6.66
C LEU A 147 6.01 18.53 -6.70
N THR A 148 5.94 19.17 -7.87
CA THR A 148 5.84 20.64 -7.95
C THR A 148 4.43 21.19 -8.06
N THR A 149 3.41 20.33 -8.26
CA THR A 149 2.01 20.74 -8.07
C THR A 149 1.40 19.88 -6.97
N PRO A 150 1.40 20.36 -5.71
CA PRO A 150 0.73 19.66 -4.62
C PRO A 150 -0.74 19.47 -5.01
N LEU A 151 -1.16 18.21 -5.12
CA LEU A 151 -2.57 17.91 -5.29
C LEU A 151 -3.30 18.36 -4.02
N PRO A 152 -4.52 18.92 -4.14
CA PRO A 152 -5.29 19.28 -2.97
C PRO A 152 -5.50 18.02 -2.11
N PRO A 153 -5.20 18.09 -0.80
CA PRO A 153 -5.30 16.93 0.07
C PRO A 153 -6.74 16.41 0.13
N LEU A 154 -6.89 15.10 0.28
CA LEU A 154 -8.20 14.47 0.47
C LEU A 154 -8.86 15.01 1.75
N ASP A 155 -10.17 15.25 1.70
CA ASP A 155 -10.96 15.62 2.88
C ASP A 155 -11.19 14.40 3.79
N ILE A 156 -10.19 14.11 4.64
CA ILE A 156 -10.17 12.99 5.59
C ILE A 156 -9.66 13.45 6.96
N SER A 157 -10.31 12.97 8.01
CA SER A 157 -9.92 13.24 9.40
C SER A 157 -8.63 12.49 9.75
N VAL A 158 -7.94 12.93 10.80
CA VAL A 158 -6.69 12.29 11.27
C VAL A 158 -6.89 10.80 11.58
N ALA A 159 -8.04 10.43 12.16
CA ALA A 159 -8.36 9.02 12.44
C ALA A 159 -8.54 8.19 11.15
N GLU A 160 -9.15 8.77 10.11
CA GLU A 160 -9.32 8.12 8.81
C GLU A 160 -7.98 8.01 8.07
N GLN A 161 -7.10 9.01 8.19
CA GLN A 161 -5.73 8.98 7.67
C GLN A 161 -4.96 7.79 8.26
N GLN A 162 -4.97 7.65 9.59
CA GLN A 162 -4.31 6.54 10.28
C GLN A 162 -4.90 5.18 9.89
N GLN A 163 -6.23 5.08 9.76
CA GLN A 163 -6.88 3.83 9.37
C GLN A 163 -6.51 3.40 7.93
N LEU A 164 -6.28 4.36 7.04
CA LEU A 164 -5.88 4.11 5.66
C LEU A 164 -4.36 4.06 5.46
N GLY A 165 -3.57 4.44 6.47
CA GLY A 165 -2.14 4.71 6.33
C GLY A 165 -1.87 5.79 5.28
N TYR A 166 -2.76 6.77 5.09
CA TYR A 166 -2.63 7.75 4.01
C TYR A 166 -1.91 9.02 4.49
N MET A 167 -0.93 9.47 3.71
CA MET A 167 -0.11 10.66 3.93
C MET A 167 -0.57 11.82 3.03
N PRO A 168 -1.35 12.80 3.55
CA PRO A 168 -2.03 13.79 2.70
C PRO A 168 -1.12 14.74 1.93
N LEU A 169 0.05 15.08 2.49
CA LEU A 169 1.01 15.98 1.85
C LEU A 169 1.83 15.28 0.76
N ARG A 170 1.86 13.95 0.76
CA ARG A 170 2.56 13.12 -0.23
C ARG A 170 1.62 12.48 -1.23
N ASP A 171 0.32 12.46 -0.91
CA ASP A 171 -0.69 11.75 -1.70
C ASP A 171 -0.34 10.27 -1.89
N ASP A 172 0.09 9.66 -0.78
CA ASP A 172 0.79 8.38 -0.74
C ASP A 172 0.26 7.53 0.42
N TYR A 173 0.38 6.20 0.30
CA TYR A 173 -0.05 5.27 1.35
C TYR A 173 1.17 4.61 1.99
N GLU A 174 1.09 4.28 3.28
CA GLU A 174 2.08 3.47 3.99
C GLU A 174 2.21 2.08 3.36
N ILE A 175 1.08 1.53 2.90
CA ILE A 175 1.03 0.27 2.16
C ILE A 175 0.47 0.56 0.77
N GLU A 176 1.34 0.43 -0.21
CA GLU A 176 1.01 0.69 -1.61
C GLU A 176 0.43 -0.55 -2.31
N TYR A 177 -0.20 -0.32 -3.46
CA TYR A 177 -0.55 -1.43 -4.34
C TYR A 177 0.73 -2.09 -4.86
N ASP A 178 0.80 -3.42 -4.71
CA ASP A 178 2.00 -4.22 -5.02
C ASP A 178 3.22 -3.72 -4.20
N GLN A 179 3.14 -3.89 -2.88
CA GLN A 179 4.13 -3.42 -1.90
C GLN A 179 5.53 -4.01 -2.13
N ASP A 180 5.61 -5.21 -2.71
CA ASP A 180 6.87 -5.92 -2.96
C ASP A 180 7.46 -5.59 -4.35
N ALA A 181 6.97 -4.54 -5.02
CA ALA A 181 7.48 -4.16 -6.34
C ALA A 181 8.98 -3.82 -6.29
N GLU A 182 9.40 -3.15 -5.24
CA GLU A 182 10.76 -2.69 -4.98
C GLU A 182 11.73 -3.88 -4.79
N THR A 183 11.24 -5.06 -4.38
CA THR A 183 12.05 -6.28 -4.29
C THR A 183 12.64 -6.71 -5.64
N LEU A 184 12.00 -6.35 -6.76
CA LEU A 184 12.54 -6.63 -8.10
C LEU A 184 13.88 -5.93 -8.36
N ILE A 185 14.11 -4.81 -7.69
CA ILE A 185 15.29 -3.96 -7.91
C ILE A 185 16.20 -3.90 -6.68
N SER A 186 15.80 -4.45 -5.54
CA SER A 186 16.55 -4.32 -4.29
C SER A 186 17.94 -4.96 -4.31
N GLY A 187 18.15 -5.96 -5.18
CA GLY A 187 19.45 -6.61 -5.37
C GLY A 187 20.19 -6.18 -6.64
N LEU A 188 19.71 -5.17 -7.37
CA LEU A 188 20.37 -4.70 -8.59
C LEU A 188 21.61 -3.88 -8.23
N SER A 189 22.78 -4.37 -8.65
CA SER A 189 24.02 -3.60 -8.72
C SER A 189 24.37 -3.31 -10.18
N VAL A 190 24.96 -2.15 -10.46
CA VAL A 190 25.47 -1.79 -11.78
C VAL A 190 26.99 -1.81 -11.68
N ASN A 191 27.65 -2.69 -12.43
CA ASN A 191 29.10 -2.82 -12.43
C ASN A 191 29.66 -2.42 -13.80
N TYR A 192 30.90 -1.96 -13.83
CA TYR A 192 31.53 -1.49 -15.07
C TYR A 192 31.98 -2.63 -15.99
N ASP A 193 32.09 -3.83 -15.45
CA ASP A 193 32.49 -5.08 -16.11
C ASP A 193 31.31 -6.01 -16.42
N ASP A 194 30.06 -5.56 -16.19
CA ASP A 194 28.86 -6.31 -16.57
C ASP A 194 28.88 -6.59 -18.08
N ASP A 195 28.59 -7.84 -18.47
CA ASP A 195 28.47 -8.19 -19.88
C ASP A 195 27.11 -7.74 -20.48
N ASP A 196 27.00 -7.77 -21.82
CA ASP A 196 25.79 -7.31 -22.50
C ASP A 196 24.52 -8.06 -22.06
N VAL A 197 24.64 -9.34 -21.69
CA VAL A 197 23.51 -10.17 -21.27
C VAL A 197 23.05 -9.77 -19.86
N GLU A 198 24.00 -9.54 -18.96
CA GLU A 198 23.73 -9.02 -17.62
C GLU A 198 23.09 -7.63 -17.68
N ILE A 199 23.60 -6.74 -18.53
CA ILE A 199 23.02 -5.40 -18.73
C ILE A 199 21.56 -5.50 -19.19
N GLU A 200 21.28 -6.35 -20.20
CA GLU A 200 19.91 -6.54 -20.69
C GLU A 200 18.97 -7.19 -19.66
N LEU A 201 19.48 -8.13 -18.84
CA LEU A 201 18.71 -8.70 -17.72
C LEU A 201 18.34 -7.62 -16.69
N LYS A 202 19.31 -6.78 -16.31
CA LYS A 202 19.09 -5.67 -15.37
C LYS A 202 18.07 -4.68 -15.93
N ARG A 203 18.16 -4.35 -17.23
CA ARG A 203 17.16 -3.50 -17.92
C ARG A 203 15.77 -4.12 -17.90
N ALA A 204 15.65 -5.44 -18.10
CA ALA A 204 14.36 -6.13 -18.02
C ALA A 204 13.74 -6.07 -16.62
N HIS A 205 14.54 -6.22 -15.55
CA HIS A 205 14.06 -6.05 -14.17
C HIS A 205 13.55 -4.62 -13.92
N VAL A 206 14.30 -3.61 -14.38
CA VAL A 206 13.88 -2.20 -14.27
C VAL A 206 12.59 -1.95 -15.05
N ASP A 207 12.44 -2.48 -16.27
CA ASP A 207 11.21 -2.35 -17.04
C ASP A 207 10.00 -3.00 -16.34
N MET A 208 10.19 -4.19 -15.76
CA MET A 208 9.15 -4.85 -14.95
C MET A 208 8.73 -3.98 -13.76
N TYR A 209 9.69 -3.39 -13.04
CA TYR A 209 9.43 -2.47 -11.94
C TYR A 209 8.67 -1.21 -12.41
N VAL A 210 9.09 -0.60 -13.51
CA VAL A 210 8.42 0.58 -14.10
C VAL A 210 6.96 0.26 -14.46
N ARG A 211 6.69 -0.93 -15.00
CA ARG A 211 5.31 -1.37 -15.28
C ARG A 211 4.47 -1.47 -14.02
N LYS A 212 5.03 -1.98 -12.91
CA LYS A 212 4.35 -2.01 -11.61
C LYS A 212 4.06 -0.60 -11.07
N LEU A 213 5.02 0.33 -11.17
CA LEU A 213 4.82 1.72 -10.78
C LEU A 213 3.72 2.41 -11.60
N LYS A 214 3.66 2.17 -12.91
CA LYS A 214 2.60 2.70 -13.78
C LYS A 214 1.21 2.19 -13.37
N GLU A 215 1.09 0.91 -13.02
CA GLU A 215 -0.15 0.32 -12.50
C GLU A 215 -0.56 0.96 -11.16
N ARG A 216 0.38 1.10 -10.23
CA ARG A 216 0.17 1.75 -8.93
C ARG A 216 -0.33 3.19 -9.12
N GLN A 217 0.33 3.97 -9.96
CA GLN A 217 -0.10 5.34 -10.27
C GLN A 217 -1.47 5.38 -10.95
N ARG A 218 -1.77 4.46 -11.88
CA ARG A 218 -3.09 4.39 -12.53
C ARG A 218 -4.19 4.19 -11.48
N ARG A 219 -3.99 3.31 -10.50
CA ARG A 219 -4.96 3.07 -9.42
C ARG A 219 -5.20 4.30 -8.56
N LYS A 220 -4.13 5.02 -8.17
CA LYS A 220 -4.24 6.29 -7.44
C LYS A 220 -5.05 7.32 -8.22
N ASN A 221 -4.77 7.47 -9.52
CA ASN A 221 -5.49 8.39 -10.40
C ASN A 221 -6.99 8.06 -10.45
N ILE A 222 -7.35 6.77 -10.64
CA ILE A 222 -8.75 6.32 -10.64
C ILE A 222 -9.42 6.59 -9.28
N ALA A 223 -8.73 6.29 -8.18
CA ALA A 223 -9.26 6.50 -6.83
C ALA A 223 -9.59 7.98 -6.57
N ARG A 224 -8.73 8.89 -7.04
CA ARG A 224 -8.93 10.33 -6.92
C ARG A 224 -10.02 10.85 -7.85
N ASP A 225 -9.94 10.55 -9.14
CA ASP A 225 -10.86 11.08 -10.17
C ASP A 225 -12.32 10.71 -9.85
N TYR A 226 -12.55 9.49 -9.38
CA TYR A 226 -13.88 9.02 -8.97
C TYR A 226 -14.22 9.28 -7.50
N ASN A 227 -13.37 10.02 -6.78
CA ASN A 227 -13.53 10.35 -5.37
C ASN A 227 -13.84 9.13 -4.48
N LEU A 228 -13.16 8.02 -4.74
CA LEU A 228 -13.49 6.72 -4.15
C LEU A 228 -13.17 6.64 -2.65
N VAL A 229 -12.18 7.39 -2.17
CA VAL A 229 -11.78 7.39 -0.75
C VAL A 229 -12.87 8.03 0.13
N PRO A 230 -13.34 9.28 -0.12
CA PRO A 230 -14.48 9.81 0.60
C PRO A 230 -15.76 8.98 0.45
N ALA A 231 -15.98 8.38 -0.72
CA ALA A 231 -17.11 7.48 -0.94
C ALA A 231 -17.03 6.20 -0.10
N PHE A 232 -15.85 5.61 0.04
CA PHE A 232 -15.58 4.46 0.90
C PHE A 232 -15.81 4.79 2.39
N LEU A 233 -15.38 5.97 2.83
CA LEU A 233 -15.60 6.50 4.18
C LEU A 233 -17.05 6.97 4.42
N GLY A 234 -17.91 6.95 3.39
CA GLY A 234 -19.32 7.30 3.49
C GLY A 234 -19.63 8.81 3.53
N LYS A 235 -18.64 9.67 3.26
CA LYS A 235 -18.79 11.14 3.26
C LYS A 235 -19.64 11.65 2.10
N ASP A 236 -19.65 10.92 1.00
CA ASP A 236 -20.50 11.14 -0.19
C ASP A 236 -21.99 11.34 0.12
N LYS A 237 -22.47 10.82 1.26
CA LYS A 237 -23.87 10.96 1.70
C LYS A 237 -24.15 12.31 2.36
N LYS A 238 -23.17 12.91 3.04
CA LYS A 238 -23.33 14.18 3.78
C LYS A 238 -23.40 15.38 2.84
N ASP A 239 -22.63 15.38 1.75
CA ASP A 239 -22.63 16.51 0.80
C ASP A 239 -23.81 16.47 -0.19
N LYS A 240 -24.37 15.28 -0.44
CA LYS A 240 -25.55 15.10 -1.32
C LYS A 240 -26.86 15.63 -0.71
N GLU A 241 -26.92 15.93 0.58
CA GLU A 241 -28.10 16.51 1.23
C GLU A 241 -28.27 18.02 0.98
N LYS A 242 -27.23 18.72 0.51
CA LYS A 242 -27.25 20.19 0.36
C LYS A 242 -27.68 20.71 -1.02
N ALA A 243 -27.78 19.87 -2.04
CA ALA A 243 -28.15 20.30 -3.40
C ALA A 243 -29.47 19.66 -3.87
N PRO A 244 -30.39 20.41 -4.51
CA PRO A 244 -31.62 19.86 -5.07
C PRO A 244 -31.30 19.07 -6.34
N LYS A 245 -30.76 17.85 -6.19
CA LYS A 245 -30.50 16.94 -7.31
C LYS A 245 -31.73 16.07 -7.58
N ARG A 246 -31.96 15.80 -8.87
CA ARG A 246 -32.96 14.84 -9.36
C ARG A 246 -32.92 13.56 -8.53
N LYS A 247 -34.09 13.08 -8.08
CA LYS A 247 -34.19 11.81 -7.33
C LYS A 247 -33.66 10.66 -8.20
N ILE A 248 -32.47 10.17 -7.88
CA ILE A 248 -31.86 9.02 -8.54
C ILE A 248 -32.70 7.78 -8.22
N THR A 249 -33.21 7.14 -9.25
CA THR A 249 -34.04 5.93 -9.11
C THR A 249 -33.22 4.72 -8.64
N LYS A 250 -33.87 3.72 -8.05
CA LYS A 250 -33.20 2.47 -7.64
C LYS A 250 -32.52 1.78 -8.83
N GLU A 251 -33.19 1.74 -9.97
CA GLU A 251 -32.66 1.19 -11.22
C GLU A 251 -31.40 1.91 -11.68
N GLU A 252 -31.36 3.24 -11.61
CA GLU A 252 -30.17 4.02 -11.98
C GLU A 252 -28.99 3.73 -11.07
N LYS A 253 -29.22 3.56 -9.77
CA LYS A 253 -28.16 3.17 -8.83
C LYS A 253 -27.59 1.79 -9.16
N GLU A 254 -28.47 0.82 -9.42
CA GLU A 254 -28.05 -0.55 -9.79
C GLU A 254 -27.29 -0.58 -11.12
N LEU A 255 -27.75 0.19 -12.11
CA LEU A 255 -27.08 0.28 -13.41
C LEU A 255 -25.70 0.94 -13.27
N ARG A 256 -25.58 1.99 -12.47
CA ARG A 256 -24.30 2.67 -12.22
C ARG A 256 -23.30 1.74 -11.53
N LEU A 257 -23.76 0.89 -10.60
CA LEU A 257 -22.93 -0.15 -10.00
C LEU A 257 -22.43 -1.17 -11.02
N LYS A 258 -23.29 -1.61 -11.96
CA LYS A 258 -22.91 -2.55 -13.03
C LYS A 258 -21.87 -1.96 -13.99
N LEU A 259 -21.84 -0.64 -14.15
CA LEU A 259 -20.94 0.05 -15.07
C LEU A 259 -19.62 0.51 -14.43
N ARG A 260 -19.39 0.26 -13.13
CA ARG A 260 -18.12 0.59 -12.45
C ARG A 260 -16.85 0.06 -13.13
N PRO A 261 -16.83 -1.10 -13.81
CA PRO A 261 -15.65 -1.54 -14.55
C PRO A 261 -15.17 -0.52 -15.61
N LEU A 262 -16.06 0.33 -16.13
CA LEU A 262 -15.70 1.39 -17.08
C LEU A 262 -14.81 2.48 -16.47
N TYR A 263 -14.72 2.58 -15.13
CA TYR A 263 -13.86 3.55 -14.45
C TYR A 263 -12.38 3.37 -14.80
N GLN A 264 -12.00 2.19 -15.29
CA GLN A 264 -10.63 1.89 -15.71
C GLN A 264 -10.28 2.49 -17.06
N PHE A 265 -11.27 2.87 -17.87
CA PHE A 265 -11.10 3.26 -19.27
C PHE A 265 -11.54 4.68 -19.57
N MET A 266 -12.23 5.33 -18.62
CA MET A 266 -12.83 6.64 -18.78
C MET A 266 -12.60 7.47 -17.53
N SER A 267 -12.45 8.78 -17.70
CA SER A 267 -12.48 9.73 -16.58
C SER A 267 -13.88 9.81 -15.95
N CYS A 268 -13.95 10.32 -14.73
CA CYS A 268 -15.21 10.53 -14.00
C CYS A 268 -16.19 11.38 -14.82
N LYS A 269 -15.70 12.45 -15.47
CA LYS A 269 -16.50 13.30 -16.35
C LYS A 269 -17.07 12.53 -17.54
N GLU A 270 -16.22 11.81 -18.27
CA GLU A 270 -16.66 11.02 -19.43
C GLU A 270 -17.67 9.93 -19.03
N PHE A 271 -17.49 9.31 -17.86
CA PHE A 271 -18.44 8.35 -17.33
C PHE A 271 -19.79 9.00 -17.00
N GLU A 272 -19.81 10.17 -16.36
CA GLU A 272 -21.07 10.89 -16.09
C GLU A 272 -21.79 11.24 -17.40
N ASP A 273 -21.07 11.78 -18.39
CA ASP A 273 -21.63 12.14 -19.69
C ASP A 273 -22.20 10.90 -20.42
N PHE A 274 -21.46 9.79 -20.42
CA PHE A 274 -21.92 8.50 -20.94
C PHE A 274 -23.21 8.03 -20.24
N PHE A 275 -23.23 8.08 -18.91
CA PHE A 275 -24.36 7.63 -18.11
C PHE A 275 -25.61 8.49 -18.35
N GLU A 276 -25.44 9.81 -18.45
CA GLU A 276 -26.52 10.73 -18.80
C GLU A 276 -27.05 10.46 -20.21
N ASN A 277 -26.18 10.24 -21.19
CA ASN A 277 -26.57 9.97 -22.57
C ASN A 277 -27.35 8.67 -22.70
N MET A 278 -26.93 7.61 -22.01
CA MET A 278 -27.67 6.34 -21.95
C MET A 278 -29.08 6.54 -21.34
N HIS A 279 -29.21 7.38 -20.31
CA HIS A 279 -30.50 7.71 -19.74
C HIS A 279 -31.38 8.52 -20.71
N LYS A 280 -30.81 9.55 -21.36
CA LYS A 280 -31.49 10.36 -22.39
C LYS A 280 -31.98 9.47 -23.53
N GLU A 281 -31.14 8.55 -24.00
CA GLU A 281 -31.50 7.56 -25.03
C GLU A 281 -32.69 6.70 -24.60
N ARG A 282 -32.69 6.19 -23.37
CA ARG A 282 -33.81 5.38 -22.83
C ARG A 282 -35.13 6.14 -22.82
N ILE A 283 -35.11 7.40 -22.38
CA ILE A 283 -36.30 8.29 -22.41
C ILE A 283 -36.77 8.50 -23.84
N LEU A 284 -35.87 8.88 -24.75
CA LEU A 284 -36.21 9.16 -26.14
C LEU A 284 -36.79 7.93 -26.82
N ARG A 285 -36.21 6.73 -26.61
CA ARG A 285 -36.76 5.46 -27.13
C ARG A 285 -38.15 5.17 -26.57
N ALA A 286 -38.40 5.44 -25.30
CA ALA A 286 -39.73 5.29 -24.71
C ALA A 286 -40.74 6.27 -25.34
N LYS A 287 -40.35 7.53 -25.49
CA LYS A 287 -41.19 8.57 -26.11
C LYS A 287 -41.48 8.27 -27.57
N ILE A 288 -40.50 7.78 -28.33
CA ILE A 288 -40.71 7.35 -29.72
C ILE A 288 -41.73 6.22 -29.79
N ARG A 289 -41.61 5.19 -28.93
CA ARG A 289 -42.58 4.08 -28.88
C ARG A 289 -43.99 4.55 -28.48
N GLU A 290 -44.09 5.52 -27.59
CA GLU A 290 -45.34 6.17 -27.19
C GLU A 290 -45.98 6.91 -28.39
N LEU A 291 -45.22 7.79 -29.05
CA LEU A 291 -45.70 8.54 -30.22
C LEU A 291 -46.10 7.63 -31.40
N GLN A 292 -45.32 6.57 -31.64
CA GLN A 292 -45.67 5.55 -32.64
C GLN A 292 -46.96 4.79 -32.28
N ARG A 293 -47.27 4.63 -30.99
CA ARG A 293 -48.53 4.03 -30.53
C ARG A 293 -49.70 4.97 -30.79
N TYR A 294 -49.56 6.26 -30.51
CA TYR A 294 -50.59 7.27 -30.83
C TYR A 294 -50.94 7.25 -32.31
N ARG A 295 -49.92 7.32 -33.18
CA ARG A 295 -50.13 7.25 -34.63
C ARG A 295 -50.87 5.99 -35.08
N ARG A 296 -50.53 4.81 -34.53
CA ARG A 296 -51.22 3.55 -34.85
C ARG A 296 -52.68 3.51 -34.39
N ASN A 297 -53.06 4.32 -33.41
CA ASN A 297 -54.44 4.43 -32.93
C ASN A 297 -55.17 5.67 -33.49
N GLY A 298 -54.64 6.27 -34.57
CA GLY A 298 -55.28 7.39 -35.26
C GLY A 298 -55.12 8.75 -34.59
N ILE A 299 -54.32 8.86 -33.53
CA ILE A 299 -54.08 10.13 -32.83
C ILE A 299 -52.98 10.89 -33.58
N THR A 300 -53.33 12.06 -34.07
CA THR A 300 -52.44 12.89 -34.90
C THR A 300 -52.04 14.21 -34.22
N LYS A 301 -52.77 14.63 -33.18
CA LYS A 301 -52.48 15.82 -32.38
C LYS A 301 -52.09 15.46 -30.95
N MET A 302 -51.20 16.24 -30.36
CA MET A 302 -50.73 16.01 -28.98
C MET A 302 -51.83 16.24 -27.93
N GLU A 303 -52.76 17.15 -28.18
CA GLU A 303 -53.87 17.47 -27.27
C GLU A 303 -54.79 16.26 -27.03
N GLU A 304 -55.03 15.47 -28.08
CA GLU A 304 -55.85 14.25 -28.05
C GLU A 304 -55.19 13.08 -27.28
N SER A 305 -53.87 13.15 -27.04
CA SER A 305 -53.11 12.07 -26.40
C SER A 305 -53.47 11.90 -24.91
N ALA A 306 -53.84 12.97 -24.22
CA ALA A 306 -54.17 12.94 -22.79
C ALA A 306 -55.44 12.13 -22.53
N GLU A 307 -56.48 12.33 -23.35
CA GLU A 307 -57.74 11.59 -23.25
C GLU A 307 -57.53 10.11 -23.59
N TYR A 308 -56.72 9.81 -24.61
CA TYR A 308 -56.37 8.44 -24.96
C TYR A 308 -55.61 7.72 -23.84
N GLU A 309 -54.60 8.33 -23.24
CA GLU A 309 -53.86 7.73 -22.13
C GLU A 309 -54.74 7.54 -20.90
N ALA A 310 -55.64 8.49 -20.58
CA ALA A 310 -56.62 8.32 -19.50
C ALA A 310 -57.57 7.13 -19.77
N ALA A 311 -58.08 7.02 -21.00
CA ALA A 311 -58.94 5.90 -21.40
C ALA A 311 -58.19 4.56 -21.42
N ARG A 312 -56.92 4.56 -21.83
CA ARG A 312 -56.04 3.39 -21.84
C ARG A 312 -55.71 2.94 -20.42
N HIS A 313 -55.30 3.85 -19.55
CA HIS A 313 -55.01 3.58 -18.15
C HIS A 313 -56.25 3.01 -17.43
N LYS A 314 -57.45 3.55 -17.72
CA LYS A 314 -58.72 3.00 -17.20
C LYS A 314 -58.98 1.58 -17.72
N ARG A 315 -58.64 1.28 -18.97
CA ARG A 315 -58.75 -0.08 -19.55
C ARG A 315 -57.72 -1.05 -18.94
N GLU A 316 -56.47 -0.64 -18.78
CA GLU A 316 -55.42 -1.46 -18.16
C GLU A 316 -55.74 -1.75 -16.69
N LYS A 317 -56.17 -0.76 -15.90
CA LYS A 317 -56.60 -0.96 -14.51
C LYS A 317 -57.80 -1.89 -14.37
N ARG A 318 -58.76 -1.83 -15.31
CA ARG A 318 -59.88 -2.80 -15.37
C ARG A 318 -59.40 -4.21 -15.69
N LYS A 319 -58.41 -4.35 -16.58
CA LYS A 319 -57.82 -5.64 -16.95
C LYS A 319 -56.98 -6.23 -15.80
N GLU A 320 -56.22 -5.40 -15.10
CA GLU A 320 -55.45 -5.77 -13.91
C GLU A 320 -56.38 -6.22 -12.77
N ASN A 321 -57.44 -5.47 -12.49
CA ASN A 321 -58.46 -5.87 -11.51
C ASN A 321 -59.17 -7.17 -11.91
N LYS A 322 -59.38 -7.43 -13.21
CA LYS A 322 -59.95 -8.68 -13.72
C LYS A 322 -58.97 -9.85 -13.57
N ASN A 323 -57.67 -9.61 -13.78
CA ASN A 323 -56.60 -10.60 -13.58
C ASN A 323 -56.39 -10.92 -12.09
N ILE A 324 -56.51 -9.94 -11.20
CA ILE A 324 -56.49 -10.14 -9.74
C ILE A 324 -57.73 -10.92 -9.30
N ALA A 325 -58.90 -10.63 -9.87
CA ALA A 325 -60.13 -11.37 -9.61
C ALA A 325 -60.07 -12.81 -10.12
N SER A 326 -59.44 -13.08 -11.27
CA SER A 326 -59.21 -14.44 -11.77
C SER A 326 -58.15 -15.19 -10.97
N SER A 327 -57.11 -14.49 -10.48
CA SER A 327 -56.11 -15.07 -9.56
C SER A 327 -56.70 -15.40 -8.18
N LYS A 328 -57.69 -14.63 -7.70
CA LYS A 328 -58.45 -14.97 -6.48
C LYS A 328 -59.41 -16.15 -6.64
N ARG A 329 -59.92 -16.40 -7.86
CA ARG A 329 -60.80 -17.53 -8.17
C ARG A 329 -60.06 -18.85 -8.45
N GLY A 330 -58.75 -18.80 -8.70
CA GLY A 330 -57.89 -19.98 -8.87
C GLY A 330 -57.18 -20.43 -7.59
N LYS A 331 -57.62 -19.96 -6.41
CA LYS A 331 -56.96 -20.22 -5.12
C LYS A 331 -57.77 -21.15 -4.20
N GLU A 332 -58.43 -22.14 -4.78
CA GLU A 332 -58.94 -23.32 -4.05
C GLU A 332 -58.28 -24.64 -4.48
N ASP A 333 -57.45 -24.65 -5.53
CA ASP A 333 -56.63 -25.81 -5.91
C ASP A 333 -55.24 -25.34 -6.34
N GLY A 334 -54.21 -25.56 -5.50
CA GLY A 334 -52.82 -25.28 -5.87
C GLY A 334 -51.90 -24.98 -4.68
N LYS A 335 -51.37 -26.03 -4.05
CA LYS A 335 -50.33 -25.96 -3.00
C LYS A 335 -48.92 -25.63 -3.52
N GLU A 336 -48.74 -25.36 -4.82
CA GLU A 336 -47.41 -25.25 -5.45
C GLU A 336 -46.81 -23.82 -5.49
N GLY A 337 -47.50 -22.79 -5.00
CA GLY A 337 -47.05 -21.39 -5.14
C GLY A 337 -46.38 -20.75 -3.92
N GLU A 338 -46.33 -21.42 -2.77
CA GLU A 338 -46.00 -20.76 -1.49
C GLU A 338 -44.50 -20.42 -1.32
N PHE A 339 -43.62 -21.07 -2.10
CA PHE A 339 -42.17 -20.96 -1.94
C PHE A 339 -41.39 -20.56 -3.20
N ALA A 340 -42.06 -20.09 -4.26
CA ALA A 340 -41.46 -19.82 -5.57
C ALA A 340 -40.21 -18.90 -5.54
N ALA A 341 -40.09 -18.02 -4.54
CA ALA A 341 -38.94 -17.14 -4.36
C ALA A 341 -37.65 -17.87 -3.90
N ILE A 342 -37.77 -19.04 -3.28
CA ILE A 342 -36.65 -19.80 -2.70
C ILE A 342 -36.54 -21.24 -3.22
N GLU A 343 -37.55 -21.73 -3.97
CA GLU A 343 -37.66 -23.10 -4.48
C GLU A 343 -36.45 -23.55 -5.31
N ASN A 344 -35.94 -22.67 -6.18
CA ASN A 344 -34.81 -22.99 -7.05
C ASN A 344 -33.43 -22.69 -6.41
N LEU A 345 -33.38 -22.38 -5.11
CA LEU A 345 -32.12 -22.03 -4.44
C LEU A 345 -31.45 -23.25 -3.79
N PRO A 346 -30.11 -23.33 -3.81
CA PRO A 346 -29.37 -24.43 -3.19
C PRO A 346 -29.75 -24.63 -1.72
N GLY A 347 -30.01 -25.89 -1.34
CA GLY A 347 -30.40 -26.27 0.01
C GLY A 347 -31.92 -26.20 0.29
N PHE A 348 -32.76 -25.83 -0.68
CA PHE A 348 -34.22 -25.79 -0.51
C PHE A 348 -34.80 -27.16 -0.12
N GLU A 349 -34.33 -28.22 -0.77
CA GLU A 349 -34.75 -29.62 -0.50
C GLU A 349 -34.35 -30.13 0.90
N LEU A 350 -33.46 -29.42 1.59
CA LEU A 350 -33.02 -29.78 2.95
C LEU A 350 -33.89 -29.14 4.04
N LEU A 351 -34.87 -28.31 3.66
CA LEU A 351 -35.72 -27.57 4.59
C LEU A 351 -37.08 -28.24 4.79
N SER A 352 -37.55 -28.26 6.03
CA SER A 352 -38.97 -28.52 6.34
C SER A 352 -39.85 -27.35 5.90
N ASP A 353 -41.16 -27.58 5.73
CA ASP A 353 -42.11 -26.52 5.32
C ASP A 353 -42.10 -25.31 6.28
N ARG A 354 -41.93 -25.55 7.59
CA ARG A 354 -41.79 -24.47 8.58
C ARG A 354 -40.51 -23.65 8.37
N GLU A 355 -39.42 -24.29 7.97
CA GLU A 355 -38.15 -23.62 7.66
C GLU A 355 -38.22 -22.89 6.32
N LYS A 356 -38.94 -23.42 5.33
CA LYS A 356 -39.22 -22.75 4.05
C LYS A 356 -40.01 -21.45 4.28
N VAL A 357 -41.05 -21.48 5.12
CA VAL A 357 -41.80 -20.28 5.54
C VAL A 357 -40.88 -19.27 6.25
N LEU A 358 -40.04 -19.74 7.18
CA LEU A 358 -39.09 -18.87 7.88
C LEU A 358 -38.12 -18.20 6.91
N CYS A 359 -37.47 -18.96 6.02
CA CYS A 359 -36.51 -18.46 5.04
C CYS A 359 -37.14 -17.41 4.11
N SER A 360 -38.36 -17.68 3.62
CA SER A 360 -39.15 -16.72 2.83
C SER A 360 -39.41 -15.43 3.62
N SER A 361 -39.88 -15.53 4.88
CA SER A 361 -40.17 -14.36 5.72
C SER A 361 -38.95 -13.52 6.14
N LEU A 362 -37.77 -14.14 6.14
CA LEU A 362 -36.49 -13.51 6.48
C LEU A 362 -35.73 -13.03 5.24
N ASN A 363 -36.24 -13.32 4.04
CA ASN A 363 -35.53 -13.14 2.76
C ASN A 363 -34.11 -13.74 2.81
N LEU A 364 -33.98 -14.91 3.45
CA LEU A 364 -32.73 -15.64 3.65
C LEU A 364 -32.70 -16.86 2.75
N SER A 365 -31.63 -17.06 1.97
CA SER A 365 -31.55 -18.24 1.10
C SER A 365 -31.44 -19.54 1.92
N PRO A 366 -32.01 -20.66 1.43
CA PRO A 366 -31.95 -21.95 2.12
C PRO A 366 -30.53 -22.37 2.54
N ALA A 367 -29.54 -22.29 1.64
CA ALA A 367 -28.14 -22.58 1.98
C ALA A 367 -27.58 -21.73 3.13
N ARG A 368 -27.91 -20.43 3.17
CA ARG A 368 -27.47 -19.54 4.26
C ARG A 368 -28.13 -19.93 5.58
N TYR A 369 -29.42 -20.22 5.55
CA TYR A 369 -30.14 -20.71 6.73
C TYR A 369 -29.56 -22.02 7.25
N VAL A 370 -29.32 -23.02 6.40
CA VAL A 370 -28.74 -24.31 6.77
C VAL A 370 -27.36 -24.12 7.43
N THR A 371 -26.53 -23.24 6.87
CA THR A 371 -25.21 -22.91 7.45
C THR A 371 -25.36 -22.36 8.87
N VAL A 372 -26.24 -21.37 9.06
CA VAL A 372 -26.47 -20.74 10.36
C VAL A 372 -27.07 -21.74 11.36
N LYS A 373 -28.06 -22.53 10.94
CA LYS A 373 -28.68 -23.59 11.75
C LYS A 373 -27.62 -24.58 12.24
N THR A 374 -26.73 -25.01 11.35
CA THR A 374 -25.64 -25.96 11.68
C THR A 374 -24.69 -25.40 12.72
N ILE A 375 -24.28 -24.13 12.58
CA ILE A 375 -23.39 -23.47 13.54
C ILE A 375 -24.07 -23.35 14.91
N ILE A 376 -25.32 -22.87 14.95
CA ILE A 376 -26.05 -22.67 16.21
C ILE A 376 -26.29 -23.99 16.94
N ILE A 377 -26.71 -25.05 16.23
CA ILE A 377 -26.95 -26.36 16.84
C ILE A 377 -25.64 -26.98 17.34
N LYS A 378 -24.56 -26.92 16.55
CA LYS A 378 -23.23 -27.42 16.95
C LYS A 378 -22.74 -26.72 18.22
N ASP A 379 -22.86 -25.39 18.28
CA ASP A 379 -22.48 -24.62 19.46
C ASP A 379 -23.29 -24.98 20.69
N HIS A 380 -24.60 -25.16 20.53
CA HIS A 380 -25.47 -25.53 21.62
C HIS A 380 -25.13 -26.93 22.17
N LEU A 381 -24.82 -27.89 21.29
CA LEU A 381 -24.38 -29.23 21.67
C LEU A 381 -23.03 -29.21 22.38
N GLN A 382 -22.05 -28.46 21.87
CA GLN A 382 -20.73 -28.32 22.51
C GLN A 382 -20.85 -27.71 23.92
N LYS A 383 -21.69 -26.66 24.08
CA LYS A 383 -21.96 -26.07 25.40
C LYS A 383 -22.59 -27.06 26.37
N ARG A 384 -23.54 -27.89 25.92
CA ARG A 384 -24.13 -28.95 26.75
C ARG A 384 -23.12 -30.00 27.21
N GLN A 385 -22.05 -30.22 26.45
CA GLN A 385 -20.96 -31.13 26.79
C GLN A 385 -19.85 -30.46 27.62
N GLY A 386 -20.02 -29.20 28.05
CA GLY A 386 -19.00 -28.45 28.79
C GLY A 386 -17.81 -28.00 27.93
N ILE A 387 -17.90 -28.11 26.60
CA ILE A 387 -16.83 -27.72 25.68
C ILE A 387 -17.01 -26.24 25.33
N PRO A 388 -15.98 -25.38 25.55
CA PRO A 388 -16.03 -23.99 25.12
C PRO A 388 -16.18 -23.88 23.60
N SER A 389 -17.27 -23.28 23.11
CA SER A 389 -17.42 -22.97 21.67
C SER A 389 -16.92 -21.55 21.37
N LYS A 390 -16.10 -21.43 20.31
CA LYS A 390 -15.62 -20.16 19.71
C LYS A 390 -16.09 -20.01 18.26
N SER A 391 -17.31 -20.42 17.92
CA SER A 391 -17.75 -20.31 16.52
C SER A 391 -17.91 -18.84 16.09
N ARG A 392 -17.46 -18.56 14.86
CA ARG A 392 -17.64 -17.26 14.22
C ARG A 392 -18.90 -17.32 13.34
N LEU A 393 -19.91 -16.53 13.68
CA LEU A 393 -21.12 -16.43 12.87
C LEU A 393 -20.83 -15.68 11.56
N PRO A 394 -21.53 -16.03 10.45
CA PRO A 394 -21.37 -15.34 9.17
C PRO A 394 -21.69 -13.84 9.26
N SER A 395 -20.97 -13.00 8.50
CA SER A 395 -21.09 -11.53 8.54
C SER A 395 -22.45 -10.98 8.10
N TYR A 396 -23.23 -11.75 7.32
CA TYR A 396 -24.59 -11.36 6.91
C TYR A 396 -25.64 -11.54 8.02
N LEU A 397 -25.25 -12.11 9.17
CA LEU A 397 -26.17 -12.39 10.28
C LEU A 397 -26.18 -11.22 11.26
N ASP A 398 -27.13 -10.30 11.09
CA ASP A 398 -27.34 -9.21 12.06
C ASP A 398 -28.01 -9.72 13.37
N LYS A 399 -28.08 -8.84 14.39
CA LYS A 399 -28.66 -9.17 15.70
C LYS A 399 -30.14 -9.58 15.61
N VAL A 400 -30.89 -9.03 14.67
CA VAL A 400 -32.34 -9.28 14.52
C VAL A 400 -32.57 -10.64 13.87
N LEU A 401 -31.87 -10.92 12.77
CA LEU A 401 -31.91 -12.18 12.04
C LEU A 401 -31.44 -13.34 12.94
N LYS A 402 -30.34 -13.14 13.69
CA LYS A 402 -29.86 -14.09 14.68
C LYS A 402 -30.95 -14.44 15.71
N LYS A 403 -31.60 -13.42 16.29
CA LYS A 403 -32.63 -13.62 17.31
C LYS A 403 -33.84 -14.39 16.77
N ARG A 404 -34.30 -14.07 15.56
CA ARG A 404 -35.44 -14.77 14.93
C ARG A 404 -35.12 -16.24 14.66
N ILE A 405 -33.93 -16.55 14.17
CA ILE A 405 -33.50 -17.94 13.92
C ILE A 405 -33.36 -18.70 15.24
N LEU A 406 -32.76 -18.09 16.27
CA LEU A 406 -32.60 -18.72 17.58
C LEU A 406 -33.97 -19.03 18.22
N ASN A 407 -34.91 -18.09 18.16
CA ASN A 407 -36.28 -18.29 18.65
C ASN A 407 -36.96 -19.45 17.92
N PHE A 408 -36.89 -19.48 16.58
CA PHE A 408 -37.46 -20.55 15.79
C PHE A 408 -36.88 -21.92 16.15
N LEU A 409 -35.55 -22.02 16.28
CA LEU A 409 -34.89 -23.28 16.65
C LEU A 409 -35.27 -23.73 18.06
N THR A 410 -35.50 -22.79 18.97
CA THR A 410 -35.97 -23.06 20.34
C THR A 410 -37.42 -23.56 20.33
N GLU A 411 -38.32 -22.85 19.63
CA GLU A 411 -39.74 -23.21 19.50
C GLU A 411 -39.95 -24.53 18.76
N SER A 412 -39.05 -24.83 17.81
CA SER A 412 -39.05 -26.08 17.06
C SER A 412 -38.34 -27.22 17.80
N GLY A 413 -37.84 -26.99 19.02
CA GLY A 413 -37.26 -28.02 19.89
C GLY A 413 -35.83 -28.46 19.53
N TRP A 414 -35.13 -27.76 18.63
CA TRP A 414 -33.75 -28.08 18.24
C TRP A 414 -32.72 -27.67 19.29
N ILE A 415 -33.03 -26.65 20.11
CA ILE A 415 -32.19 -26.16 21.20
C ILE A 415 -33.06 -25.83 22.43
N SER A 416 -32.53 -26.03 23.63
CA SER A 416 -33.22 -25.70 24.88
C SER A 416 -33.07 -24.22 25.26
N ARG A 417 -34.05 -23.66 25.98
CA ARG A 417 -33.94 -22.31 26.59
C ARG A 417 -32.89 -22.25 27.70
N ASP A 418 -32.55 -23.39 28.29
CA ASP A 418 -31.64 -23.45 29.44
C ASP A 418 -30.25 -23.92 29.02
N ALA A 419 -29.36 -22.95 28.88
CA ALA A 419 -27.91 -23.09 28.98
C ALA A 419 -27.34 -21.72 29.38
N SER A 420 -27.70 -21.27 30.59
CA SER A 420 -27.02 -20.19 31.31
C SER A 420 -25.65 -20.67 31.76
#